data_AF-A0A9E4CTC7-F1
#
_entry.id   AF-A0A9E4CTC7-F1
#
_cell.length_a   1.000
_cell.length_b   1.000
_cell.length_c   1.000
_cell.angle_alpha   90.00
_cell.angle_beta   90.00
_cell.angle_gamma   90.00
#
_symmetry.space_group_name_H-M   'P 1'
#
loop_
_entity.id
_entity.type
_entity.pdbx_description
1 polymer ?
#
loop_
_entity_poly.entity_id
_entity_poly.type
_entity_poly.pdbx_seq_one_letter_code
_entity_poly.pdbx_strand_id
1 'polypeptide(L)' 'MSTTDAPAAVEFFHDPMCPWAYQTSVWIRRVRAAVGMDITWRFFSLEEINRPEGKRHPWERPLAYGWT' A
#
# COMPACT_ATOMS: atom_id res chain seq x y z
N MET A 1 -2.61 -16.23 -32.07
CA MET A 1 -3.38 -15.86 -30.87
C MET A 1 -2.52 -14.88 -30.09
N SER A 2 -2.86 -13.60 -30.05
CA SER A 2 -2.10 -12.60 -29.28
C SER A 2 -2.33 -12.85 -27.80
N THR A 3 -1.31 -13.33 -27.11
CA THR A 3 -1.24 -13.33 -25.66
C THR A 3 -1.06 -11.88 -25.23
N THR A 4 -2.07 -11.29 -24.59
CA THR A 4 -1.89 -10.01 -23.90
C THR A 4 -0.82 -10.23 -22.83
N ASP A 5 0.32 -9.57 -23.01
CA ASP A 5 1.47 -9.65 -22.11
C ASP A 5 1.05 -9.07 -20.76
N ALA A 6 0.77 -9.95 -19.79
CA ALA A 6 0.49 -9.49 -18.44
C ALA A 6 1.73 -8.75 -17.92
N PRO A 7 1.58 -7.67 -17.14
CA PRO A 7 2.73 -6.93 -16.64
C PRO A 7 3.63 -7.88 -15.84
N ALA A 8 4.90 -8.02 -16.27
CA ALA A 8 5.88 -8.87 -15.62
C ALA A 8 6.17 -8.42 -14.17
N ALA A 9 6.00 -7.12 -13.89
CA ALA A 9 6.21 -6.54 -12.56
C ALA A 9 5.25 -5.38 -12.28
N VAL A 10 4.87 -5.20 -11.01
CA VAL A 10 4.08 -4.06 -10.52
C VAL A 10 4.67 -3.47 -9.25
N GLU A 11 4.51 -2.15 -9.07
CA GLU A 11 4.75 -1.48 -7.79
C GLU A 11 3.42 -1.32 -7.04
N PHE A 12 3.36 -1.82 -5.81
CA PHE A 12 2.16 -1.81 -4.99
C PHE A 12 2.33 -0.86 -3.80
N PHE A 13 1.63 0.29 -3.85
CA PHE A 13 1.61 1.25 -2.76
C PHE A 13 0.60 0.82 -1.69
N HIS A 14 1.08 0.54 -0.48
CA HIS A 14 0.28 0.00 0.61
C HIS A 14 0.32 0.88 1.85
N ASP A 15 -0.87 1.21 2.35
CA ASP A 15 -1.11 1.74 3.70
C ASP A 15 -2.06 0.75 4.42
N PRO A 16 -1.66 0.16 5.57
CA PRO A 16 -2.50 -0.78 6.32
C PRO A 16 -3.77 -0.13 6.90
N MET A 17 -3.79 1.18 7.08
CA MET A 17 -4.98 1.91 7.55
C MET A 17 -6.03 2.10 6.45
N CYS A 18 -5.66 1.92 5.18
CA CYS A 18 -6.58 2.02 4.06
C CYS A 18 -7.34 0.70 3.85
N PRO A 19 -8.67 0.65 4.02
CA PRO A 19 -9.43 -0.59 3.82
C PRO A 19 -9.33 -1.09 2.38
N TRP A 20 -9.25 -0.18 1.41
CA TRP A 20 -9.13 -0.50 -0.01
C TRP A 20 -7.75 -1.06 -0.34
N ALA A 21 -6.67 -0.41 0.10
CA ALA A 21 -5.32 -0.92 -0.14
C ALA A 21 -5.11 -2.27 0.56
N TYR A 22 -5.73 -2.50 1.72
CA TYR A 22 -5.72 -3.80 2.39
C TYR A 22 -6.42 -4.88 1.57
N GLN A 23 -7.67 -4.66 1.14
CA GLN A 23 -8.40 -5.64 0.32
C GLN A 23 -7.66 -5.93 -1.00
N THR A 24 -7.14 -4.90 -1.66
CA THR A 24 -6.35 -5.06 -2.89
C THR A 24 -5.04 -5.82 -2.62
N SER A 25 -4.40 -5.65 -1.46
CA SER A 25 -3.21 -6.43 -1.08
C SER A 25 -3.49 -7.93 -0.95
N VAL A 26 -4.70 -8.31 -0.50
CA VAL A 26 -5.14 -9.70 -0.42
C VAL A 26 -5.40 -10.24 -1.83
N TRP A 27 -6.10 -9.46 -2.65
CA TRP A 27 -6.42 -9.83 -4.02
C TRP A 27 -5.16 -10.00 -4.90
N ILE A 28 -4.23 -9.03 -4.88
CA ILE A 28 -3.06 -9.04 -5.78
C ILE A 28 -2.14 -10.24 -5.53
N ARG A 29 -2.09 -10.76 -4.30
CA ARG A 29 -1.37 -12.01 -3.97
C ARG A 29 -1.95 -13.22 -4.70
N ARG A 30 -3.28 -13.28 -4.88
CA ARG A 30 -3.96 -14.33 -5.66
C ARG A 30 -3.69 -14.16 -7.16
N VAL A 31 -3.73 -12.93 -7.66
CA VAL A 31 -3.39 -12.64 -9.07
C VAL A 31 -1.95 -13.03 -9.38
N ARG A 32 -0.99 -12.72 -8.48
CA ARG A 32 0.40 -13.15 -8.61
C ARG A 32 0.52 -14.66 -8.76
N ALA A 33 -0.20 -15.43 -7.95
CA ALA A 33 -0.18 -16.89 -8.03
C ALA A 33 -0.77 -17.42 -9.35
N ALA A 34 -1.74 -16.72 -9.94
CA ALA A 34 -2.39 -17.14 -11.18
C ALA A 34 -1.60 -16.76 -12.45
N VAL A 35 -0.91 -15.62 -12.44
CA VAL A 35 -0.33 -15.01 -13.65
C VAL A 35 1.20 -15.02 -13.65
N GLY A 36 1.85 -15.19 -12.49
CA GLY A 36 3.31 -15.21 -12.39
C GLY A 36 3.96 -13.85 -12.59
N MET A 37 3.58 -12.86 -11.78
CA MET A 37 4.18 -11.51 -11.79
C MET A 37 4.99 -11.20 -10.52
N ASP A 38 5.93 -10.27 -10.64
CA ASP A 38 6.67 -9.72 -9.51
C ASP A 38 5.97 -8.51 -8.88
N ILE A 39 6.04 -8.41 -7.55
CA ILE A 39 5.44 -7.31 -6.80
C ILE A 39 6.52 -6.63 -5.97
N THR A 40 6.74 -5.34 -6.23
CA THR A 40 7.53 -4.47 -5.38
C THR A 40 6.61 -3.71 -4.43
N TRP A 41 6.73 -3.95 -3.13
CA TRP A 41 5.91 -3.28 -2.13
C TRP A 41 6.49 -1.91 -1.77
N ARG A 42 5.64 -0.87 -1.79
CA ARG A 42 5.96 0.50 -1.41
C ARG A 42 5.04 0.91 -0.26
N PHE A 43 5.60 1.10 0.93
CA PHE A 43 4.79 1.56 2.06
C PHE A 43 4.68 3.07 2.05
N PHE A 44 3.46 3.57 2.28
CA PHE A 44 3.18 5.00 2.40
C PHE A 44 2.10 5.23 3.46
N SER A 45 1.91 6.49 3.84
CA SER A 45 0.90 6.88 4.82
C SER A 45 -0.09 7.85 4.19
N LEU A 46 -1.36 7.47 4.14
CA LEU A 46 -2.47 8.34 3.78
C LEU A 46 -2.59 9.51 4.73
N GLU A 47 -2.33 9.32 6.03
CA GLU A 47 -2.37 10.41 7.00
C GLU A 47 -1.32 11.47 6.71
N GLU A 48 -0.14 11.07 6.25
CA GLU A 48 0.94 11.99 5.90
C GLU A 48 0.68 12.70 4.57
N ILE A 49 0.33 11.97 3.50
CA ILE A 49 0.14 12.62 2.19
C ILE A 49 -1.11 13.51 2.14
N ASN A 50 -2.11 13.22 2.98
CA ASN A 50 -3.33 14.03 3.09
C ASN A 50 -3.28 14.94 4.32
N ARG A 51 -2.11 15.14 4.94
CA ARG A 51 -1.98 15.96 6.14
C ARG A 51 -2.35 17.41 5.82
N PRO A 52 -3.31 18.02 6.56
CA PRO A 52 -3.57 19.44 6.46
C PRO A 52 -2.34 20.25 6.89
N GLU A 53 -2.14 21.40 6.25
CA GLU A 53 -1.10 22.34 6.64
C GLU A 53 -1.26 22.75 8.11
N GLY A 54 -0.15 22.82 8.85
CA GLY A 54 -0.13 23.14 10.28
C GLY A 54 -0.58 22.03 11.23
N LYS A 55 -1.13 20.90 10.73
CA LYS A 55 -1.38 19.73 11.58
C LYS A 55 -0.05 19.06 11.90
N ARG A 56 0.17 18.73 13.18
CA ARG A 56 1.31 17.92 13.63
C ARG A 56 1.35 16.60 12.87
N HIS A 57 2.56 16.21 12.49
CA HIS A 57 2.83 14.93 11.88
C HIS A 57 2.42 13.78 12.81
N PRO A 58 2.07 12.61 12.27
CA PRO A 58 1.68 11.46 13.08
C PRO A 58 2.71 11.09 14.16
N TRP A 59 4.01 11.22 13.86
CA TRP A 59 5.11 10.90 14.78
C TRP A 59 5.38 11.95 15.87
N GLU A 60 4.78 13.14 15.78
CA GLU A 60 4.94 14.20 16.79
C GLU A 60 3.91 14.09 17.93
N ARG A 61 3.07 13.05 17.90
CA ARG A 61 2.00 12.84 18.88
C ARG A 61 2.52 12.05 20.09
N PRO A 62 2.02 12.31 21.32
CA PRO A 62 2.39 11.53 22.49
C PRO A 62 2.18 10.02 22.33
N LEU A 63 1.10 9.65 21.63
CA LEU A 63 0.71 8.25 21.35
C LEU A 63 1.44 7.63 20.14
N ALA A 64 2.31 8.35 19.45
CA ALA A 64 2.88 7.92 18.17
C ALA A 64 3.64 6.58 18.24
N TYR A 65 4.19 6.25 19.41
CA TYR A 65 5.00 5.06 19.63
C TYR A 65 4.26 3.94 20.36
N GLY A 66 2.95 4.10 20.62
CA GLY A 66 2.10 3.02 21.15
C GLY A 66 2.28 2.69 22.63
N TRP A 67 2.93 3.57 23.42
CA TRP A 67 3.09 3.39 24.87
C TRP A 67 2.61 4.62 25.63
N THR A 68 1.38 4.54 26.14
CA THR A 68 0.85 5.33 27.26
C THR A 68 -0.04 4.42 28.10
#